data_AF-A0A352FHG4-F1
#
_entry.id   AF-A0A352FHG4-F1
#
_cell.length_a   1.000
_cell.length_b   1.000
_cell.length_c   1.000
_cell.angle_alpha   90.00
_cell.angle_beta   90.00
_cell.angle_gamma   90.00
#
_symmetry.space_group_name_H-M   'P 1'
#
loop_
_entity.id
_entity.type
_entity.pdbx_description
1 polymer ?
#
loop_
_entity_poly.entity_id
_entity_poly.type
_entity_poly.pdbx_seq_one_letter_code
_entity_poly.pdbx_strand_id
1 'polypeptide(L)'
;MIRAATKRSILRWIHLVVAIPILGYIYSPFAELPSYAAVTRFVFAPVIILAGYWMYAGAVFAVIGVALWLGAYRLSGLPAAALTQIALFIARKIWLVMRARRSK
;
A
#
# COMPACT_ATOMS: atom_id res chain seq x y z
N MET A 1 -13.81 3.42 21.98
CA MET A 1 -13.88 3.58 20.51
C MET A 1 -13.01 4.75 20.09
N ILE A 2 -12.07 4.58 19.15
CA ILE A 2 -11.20 5.69 18.68
C ILE A 2 -12.01 6.63 17.79
N ARG A 3 -11.87 7.95 17.96
CA ARG A 3 -12.52 8.95 17.10
C ARG A 3 -12.01 8.84 15.66
N ALA A 4 -12.90 9.03 14.67
CA ALA A 4 -12.54 8.91 13.25
C ALA A 4 -11.39 9.86 12.84
N ALA A 5 -11.39 11.09 13.36
CA ALA A 5 -10.32 12.06 13.14
C ALA A 5 -8.97 11.57 13.70
N THR A 6 -8.97 11.04 14.93
CA THR A 6 -7.78 10.45 15.56
C THR A 6 -7.25 9.28 14.76
N LYS A 7 -8.12 8.36 14.31
CA LYS A 7 -7.74 7.23 13.46
C LYS A 7 -7.07 7.70 12.15
N ARG A 8 -7.65 8.68 11.46
CA ARG A 8 -7.07 9.24 10.22
C ARG A 8 -5.70 9.88 10.49
N SER A 9 -5.55 10.60 11.60
CA SER A 9 -4.27 11.21 11.98
C SER A 9 -3.19 10.15 12.18
N ILE A 10 -3.50 9.07 12.93
CA ILE A 10 -2.58 7.96 13.19
C ILE A 10 -2.13 7.31 11.87
N LEU A 11 -3.08 6.92 11.01
CA LEU A 11 -2.77 6.29 9.73
C LEU A 11 -1.91 7.19 8.83
N ARG A 12 -2.19 8.50 8.80
CA ARG A 12 -1.40 9.47 8.05
C ARG A 12 0.04 9.55 8.57
N TRP A 13 0.22 9.66 9.88
CA TRP A 13 1.56 9.72 10.49
C TRP A 13 2.36 8.46 10.21
N ILE A 14 1.74 7.28 10.31
CA ILE A 14 2.38 6.01 9.93
C ILE A 14 2.80 6.05 8.46
N HIS A 15 1.90 6.46 7.55
CA HIS A 15 2.18 6.51 6.12
C HIS A 15 3.35 7.46 5.79
N LEU A 16 3.41 8.63 6.42
CA LEU A 16 4.48 9.61 6.22
C LEU A 16 5.82 9.14 6.80
N VAL A 17 5.83 8.62 8.03
CA VAL A 17 7.07 8.15 8.67
C VAL A 17 7.67 6.96 7.92
N VAL A 18 6.83 6.02 7.46
CA VAL A 18 7.28 4.85 6.70
C VAL A 18 7.70 5.20 5.27
N ALA A 19 7.19 6.29 4.69
CA ALA A 19 7.67 6.77 3.40
C ALA A 19 9.14 7.20 3.44
N ILE A 20 9.64 7.72 4.56
CA ILE A 20 11.02 8.21 4.69
C ILE A 20 12.05 7.11 4.36
N PRO A 21 12.07 5.93 5.01
CA PRO A 21 13.03 4.89 4.66
C PRO A 21 12.84 4.32 3.26
N ILE A 22 11.63 4.34 2.69
CA ILE A 22 11.39 3.93 1.29
C ILE A 22 12.02 4.93 0.32
N LEU A 23 11.88 6.24 0.57
CA LEU A 23 12.54 7.27 -0.23
C LEU A 23 14.07 7.17 -0.10
N GLY A 24 14.56 6.94 1.12
CA GLY A 24 15.96 6.61 1.37
C GLY A 24 16.39 5.46 0.45
N TYR A 25 15.65 4.34 0.46
CA TYR A 25 15.88 3.17 -0.39
C TYR A 25 15.94 3.49 -1.90
N ILE A 26 15.08 4.39 -2.39
CA ILE A 26 15.04 4.75 -3.81
C ILE A 26 16.26 5.58 -4.23
N TYR A 27 16.76 6.46 -3.35
CA TYR A 27 17.77 7.46 -3.71
C TYR A 27 19.20 7.14 -3.25
N SER A 28 19.45 6.11 -2.44
CA SER A 28 20.82 5.75 -2.05
C SER A 28 21.45 4.68 -2.97
N PRO A 29 22.79 4.57 -3.02
CA PRO A 29 23.51 3.58 -3.82
C PRO A 29 23.38 2.16 -3.23
N PHE A 30 22.17 1.59 -3.22
CA PHE A 30 21.84 0.33 -2.55
C PHE A 30 22.40 -0.94 -3.18
N ALA A 31 23.24 -0.86 -4.22
CA ALA A 31 24.08 -1.98 -4.62
C ALA A 31 24.88 -2.53 -3.42
N GLU A 32 25.14 -1.68 -2.41
CA GLU A 32 25.97 -2.00 -1.25
C GLU A 32 25.18 -2.39 0.02
N LEU A 33 23.84 -2.39 0.01
CA LEU A 33 23.02 -2.66 1.21
C LEU A 33 21.94 -3.74 0.98
N PRO A 34 22.33 -5.02 0.82
CA PRO A 34 21.41 -6.12 0.52
C PRO A 34 20.31 -6.32 1.57
N SER A 35 20.61 -6.03 2.84
CA SER A 35 19.68 -6.17 3.96
C SER A 35 18.49 -5.19 3.88
N TYR A 36 18.70 -4.00 3.32
CA TYR A 36 17.68 -2.95 3.27
C TYR A 36 16.58 -3.25 2.25
N ALA A 37 16.93 -3.96 1.17
CA ALA A 37 15.98 -4.38 0.16
C ALA A 37 14.89 -5.29 0.73
N ALA A 38 15.26 -6.25 1.59
CA ALA A 38 14.31 -7.16 2.21
C ALA A 38 13.34 -6.42 3.15
N VAL A 39 13.86 -5.55 4.02
CA VAL A 39 13.04 -4.77 4.96
C VAL A 39 12.10 -3.83 4.21
N THR A 40 12.59 -3.16 3.16
CA THR A 40 11.75 -2.27 2.35
C THR A 40 10.59 -3.01 1.70
N ARG A 41 10.84 -4.19 1.14
CA ARG A 41 9.84 -4.94 0.36
C ARG A 41 8.83 -5.70 1.24
N PHE A 42 9.26 -6.19 2.39
CA PHE A 42 8.44 -7.04 3.26
C PHE A 42 7.92 -6.36 4.53
N VAL A 43 8.41 -5.17 4.87
CA VAL A 43 7.95 -4.40 6.04
C VAL A 43 7.42 -3.04 5.59
N PHE A 44 8.27 -2.19 5.03
CA PHE A 44 7.86 -0.80 4.75
C PHE A 44 6.79 -0.70 3.65
N ALA A 45 6.95 -1.42 2.54
CA ALA A 45 5.97 -1.43 1.47
C ALA A 45 4.59 -1.99 1.91
N PRO A 46 4.48 -3.12 2.62
CA PRO A 46 3.21 -3.55 3.20
C PRO A 46 2.58 -2.52 4.16
N VAL A 47 3.37 -1.90 5.04
CA VAL A 47 2.86 -0.93 6.01
C VAL A 47 2.36 0.34 5.33
N ILE A 48 3.08 0.86 4.33
CA ILE A 48 2.63 2.07 3.61
C ILE A 48 1.37 1.80 2.79
N ILE A 49 1.27 0.62 2.15
CA ILE A 49 0.07 0.16 1.41
C ILE A 49 -1.11 0.03 2.37
N LEU A 50 -0.91 -0.63 3.51
CA LEU A 50 -1.94 -0.81 4.53
C LEU A 50 -2.46 0.55 5.02
N ALA A 51 -1.57 1.44 5.43
CA ALA A 51 -1.95 2.75 5.96
C ALA A 51 -2.66 3.62 4.89
N GLY A 52 -2.16 3.60 3.65
CA GLY A 52 -2.71 4.36 2.54
C GLY A 52 -4.11 3.89 2.16
N TYR A 53 -4.27 2.60 1.86
CA TYR A 53 -5.59 2.06 1.52
C TYR A 53 -6.57 2.13 2.67
N TRP A 54 -6.13 1.95 3.92
CA TRP A 54 -7.07 2.07 5.03
C TRP A 54 -7.62 3.50 5.15
N MET A 55 -6.78 4.50 4.88
CA MET A 55 -7.17 5.90 4.93
C MET A 55 -8.12 6.33 3.79
N TYR A 56 -7.96 5.78 2.58
CA TYR A 56 -8.69 6.25 1.38
C TYR A 56 -9.71 5.24 0.80
N ALA A 57 -9.53 3.97 1.09
CA ALA A 57 -10.31 2.85 0.53
C ALA A 57 -10.99 1.96 1.58
N GLY A 58 -10.59 2.06 2.85
CA GLY A 58 -11.12 1.27 3.95
C GLY A 58 -10.26 0.04 4.26
N ALA A 59 -10.53 -0.59 5.41
CA ALA A 59 -9.70 -1.67 5.96
C ALA A 59 -9.61 -2.89 5.03
N VAL A 60 -10.72 -3.26 4.39
CA VAL A 60 -10.79 -4.44 3.51
C VAL A 60 -9.83 -4.29 2.32
N PHE A 61 -9.87 -3.14 1.64
CA PHE A 61 -8.94 -2.86 0.54
C PHE A 61 -7.49 -2.79 1.00
N ALA A 62 -7.25 -2.34 2.24
CA ALA A 62 -5.91 -2.31 2.82
C ALA A 62 -5.33 -3.71 2.99
N VAL A 63 -6.11 -4.64 3.56
CA VAL A 63 -5.70 -6.03 3.73
C VAL A 63 -5.50 -6.72 2.38
N ILE A 64 -6.42 -6.52 1.43
CA ILE A 64 -6.30 -7.05 0.06
C ILE A 64 -5.03 -6.51 -0.62
N GLY A 65 -4.76 -5.21 -0.52
CA GLY A 65 -3.57 -4.58 -1.08
C GLY A 65 -2.27 -5.20 -0.55
N VAL A 66 -2.19 -5.42 0.76
CA VAL A 66 -1.04 -6.09 1.39
C VAL A 66 -0.90 -7.54 0.93
N ALA A 67 -2.00 -8.29 0.89
CA ALA A 67 -1.99 -9.68 0.44
C ALA A 67 -1.53 -9.81 -1.02
N LEU A 68 -2.04 -8.95 -1.90
CA LEU A 68 -1.62 -8.89 -3.30
C LEU A 68 -0.15 -8.50 -3.44
N TRP A 69 0.32 -7.52 -2.67
CA TRP A 69 1.72 -7.11 -2.67
C TRP A 69 2.63 -8.29 -2.30
N LEU A 70 2.38 -8.94 -1.16
CA LEU A 70 3.20 -10.04 -0.68
C LEU A 70 3.11 -11.26 -1.60
N GLY A 71 1.90 -11.63 -2.03
CA GLY A 71 1.68 -12.78 -2.91
C GLY A 71 2.34 -12.60 -4.27
N ALA A 72 2.05 -11.50 -4.97
CA ALA A 72 2.64 -11.23 -6.27
C ALA A 72 4.15 -11.03 -6.20
N TYR A 73 4.65 -10.40 -5.13
CA TYR A 73 6.10 -10.29 -4.92
C TYR A 73 6.76 -11.66 -4.78
N ARG A 74 6.18 -12.57 -3.99
CA ARG A 74 6.73 -13.91 -3.75
C ARG A 74 6.71 -14.79 -5.01
N LEU A 75 5.69 -14.64 -5.86
CA LEU A 75 5.50 -15.48 -7.04
C LEU A 75 6.17 -14.93 -8.31
N SER A 76 6.29 -13.60 -8.42
CA SER A 76 6.64 -12.95 -9.69
C SER A 76 7.52 -11.70 -9.54
N GLY A 77 7.93 -11.36 -8.31
CA GLY A 77 8.84 -10.26 -8.02
C GLY A 77 8.19 -8.87 -7.99
N LEU A 78 9.04 -7.84 -7.90
CA LEU A 78 8.64 -6.46 -7.67
C LEU A 78 7.71 -5.86 -8.76
N PRO A 79 7.95 -6.08 -10.07
CA PRO A 79 7.09 -5.48 -11.11
C PRO A 79 5.65 -5.98 -11.00
N ALA A 80 5.46 -7.28 -10.79
CA ALA A 80 4.15 -7.87 -10.60
C ALA A 80 3.46 -7.33 -9.34
N ALA A 81 4.19 -7.22 -8.22
CA ALA A 81 3.67 -6.63 -7.00
C ALA A 81 3.16 -5.19 -7.21
N ALA A 82 3.92 -4.34 -7.91
CA ALA A 82 3.49 -2.99 -8.23
C ALA A 82 2.25 -2.96 -9.14
N LEU A 83 2.21 -3.81 -10.17
CA LEU A 83 1.08 -3.92 -11.09
C LEU A 83 -0.22 -4.31 -10.37
N THR A 84 -0.17 -5.20 -9.37
CA THR A 84 -1.37 -5.57 -8.60
C THR A 84 -2.00 -4.39 -7.86
N GLN A 85 -1.19 -3.44 -7.37
CA GLN A 85 -1.69 -2.25 -6.68
C GLN A 85 -2.39 -1.30 -7.65
N ILE A 86 -1.80 -1.10 -8.83
CA ILE A 86 -2.40 -0.29 -9.91
C ILE A 86 -3.73 -0.92 -10.35
N ALA A 87 -3.73 -2.23 -10.59
CA ALA A 87 -4.93 -2.97 -10.95
C ALA A 87 -6.02 -2.86 -9.88
N LEU A 88 -5.67 -2.98 -8.60
CA LEU A 88 -6.61 -2.84 -7.49
C LEU A 88 -7.22 -1.43 -7.43
N PHE A 89 -6.43 -0.38 -7.67
CA PHE A 89 -6.93 0.99 -7.73
C PHE A 89 -7.93 1.20 -8.87
N ILE A 90 -7.60 0.72 -10.07
CA ILE A 90 -8.47 0.81 -11.25
C ILE A 90 -9.76 0.02 -11.01
N ALA A 91 -9.65 -1.23 -10.55
CA ALA A 91 -10.80 -2.07 -10.25
C ALA A 91 -11.74 -1.42 -9.23
N ARG A 92 -11.19 -0.85 -8.15
CA ARG A 92 -11.98 -0.10 -7.16
C ARG A 92 -12.69 1.10 -7.79
N LYS A 93 -12.02 1.86 -8.64
CA LYS A 93 -12.63 3.02 -9.32
C LYS A 93 -13.78 2.60 -10.21
N ILE A 94 -13.58 1.57 -11.04
CA ILE A 94 -14.62 1.01 -11.92
C ILE A 94 -15.82 0.54 -11.10
N TRP A 95 -15.58 -0.23 -10.03
CA TRP A 95 -16.63 -0.69 -9.12
C TRP A 95 -17.48 0.45 -8.55
N LEU A 96 -16.83 1.51 -8.06
CA LEU A 96 -17.54 2.68 -7.50
C LEU A 96 -18.40 3.37 -8.56
N VAL A 97 -17.90 3.50 -9.80
CA VAL A 97 -18.67 4.07 -10.92
C VAL A 97 -19.88 3.21 -11.25
N MET A 98 -19.70 1.89 -11.34
CA MET A 98 -20.80 0.95 -11.62
C MET A 98 -21.87 0.98 -10.53
N ARG A 99 -21.46 0.98 -9.25
CA ARG A 99 -22.37 1.07 -8.11
C ARG A 99 -23.18 2.36 -8.13
N ALA A 100 -22.54 3.49 -8.45
CA ALA A 100 -23.22 4.78 -8.56
C ALA A 100 -24.25 4.81 -9.69
N ARG A 101 -23.96 4.14 -10.83
CA ARG A 101 -24.90 4.03 -11.96
C ARG A 101 -26.12 3.17 -11.64
N ARG A 102 -25.97 2.07 -10.88
CA ARG A 102 -27.09 1.19 -10.50
C ARG A 102 -28.01 1.74 -9.41
N SER A 103 -27.60 2.81 -8.73
CA SER A 103 -28.37 3.46 -7.67
C SER A 103 -29.27 4.60 -8.21
N LYS A 104 -29.21 4.88 -9.51
CA LYS A 104 -30.11 5.78 -10.23
C LYS A 104 -31.10 4.94 -11.03
#